data_AF-A0A3G1QCB6-F1
#
_entry.id   AF-A0A3G1QCB6-F1
#
_cell.length_a   1.000
_cell.length_b   1.000
_cell.length_c   1.000
_cell.angle_alpha   90.00
_cell.angle_beta   90.00
_cell.angle_gamma   90.00
#
_symmetry.space_group_name_H-M   'P 1'
#
loop_
_entity.id
_entity.type
_entity.pdbx_description
1 polymer ?
#
loop_
_entity_poly.entity_id
_entity_poly.type
_entity_poly.pdbx_seq_one_letter_code
_entity_poly.pdbx_strand_id
1 'polypeptide(L)' 'MFYREKRRAIGCILRKLCEWKSVRILEAECCADHIHMLQCLSKLSENV' A
#
# COMPACT_ATOMS: atom_id res chain seq x y z
N MET A 1 -1.50 -9.97 -17.66
CA MET A 1 -1.13 -8.84 -16.76
C MET A 1 -2.30 -8.50 -15.85
N PHE A 2 -2.47 -9.21 -14.74
CA PHE A 2 -3.63 -9.04 -13.83
C PHE A 2 -3.64 -7.67 -13.12
N TYR A 3 -2.47 -7.16 -12.76
CA TYR A 3 -2.34 -5.90 -12.03
C TYR A 3 -2.73 -4.66 -12.83
N ARG A 4 -2.54 -4.64 -14.16
CA ARG A 4 -2.86 -3.45 -14.97
C ARG A 4 -4.36 -3.16 -14.98
N GLU A 5 -5.18 -4.16 -15.29
CA GLU A 5 -6.63 -4.02 -15.39
C GLU A 5 -7.29 -3.71 -14.03
N LYS A 6 -6.68 -4.21 -12.95
CA LYS A 6 -7.21 -4.05 -11.59
C LYS A 6 -6.45 -3.01 -10.76
N ARG A 7 -5.50 -2.25 -11.34
CA ARG A 7 -4.60 -1.32 -10.64
C ARG A 7 -5.35 -0.36 -9.72
N ARG A 8 -6.49 0.18 -10.19
CA ARG A 8 -7.30 1.11 -9.40
C ARG A 8 -7.92 0.44 -8.17
N ALA A 9 -8.51 -0.73 -8.35
CA ALA A 9 -9.15 -1.47 -7.25
C ALA A 9 -8.11 -1.93 -6.21
N ILE A 10 -7.00 -2.50 -6.69
CA ILE A 10 -5.89 -2.95 -5.84
C ILE A 10 -5.30 -1.76 -5.05
N GLY A 11 -5.05 -0.62 -5.72
CA GLY A 11 -4.56 0.58 -5.05
C GLY A 11 -5.53 1.13 -4.00
N CYS A 12 -6.84 1.04 -4.22
CA CYS A 12 -7.83 1.43 -3.20
C CYS A 12 -7.80 0.49 -1.98
N ILE A 13 -7.65 -0.83 -2.19
CA ILE A 13 -7.54 -1.80 -1.09
C ILE A 13 -6.26 -1.54 -0.29
N LEU A 14 -5.11 -1.37 -0.96
CA LEU A 14 -3.83 -1.11 -0.30
C LEU A 14 -3.86 0.18 0.53
N ARG A 15 -4.45 1.26 0.01
CA ARG A 15 -4.62 2.52 0.77
C ARG A 15 -5.45 2.31 2.04
N LYS A 16 -6.59 1.62 1.94
CA LYS A 16 -7.43 1.30 3.11
C LYS A 16 -6.67 0.46 4.15
N LEU A 17 -5.87 -0.51 3.71
CA LEU A 17 -5.06 -1.33 4.62
C LEU A 17 -3.99 -0.49 5.33
N CYS A 18 -3.32 0.41 4.62
CA CYS A 18 -2.36 1.34 5.21
C CYS A 18 -3.02 2.30 6.19
N GLU A 19 -4.21 2.84 5.86
CA GLU A 19 -5.01 3.66 6.78
C GLU A 19 -5.35 2.90 8.06
N TRP A 20 -5.81 1.64 7.95
CA TRP A 20 -6.12 0.80 9.11
C TRP A 20 -4.92 0.52 10.00
N LYS A 21 -3.75 0.34 9.39
CA LYS A 21 -2.50 0.10 10.12
C LYS A 21 -1.80 1.40 10.55
N SER A 22 -2.41 2.56 10.30
CA SER A 22 -1.79 3.88 10.53
C SER A 22 -0.40 3.99 9.88
N VAL A 23 -0.22 3.34 8.74
CA VAL A 23 1.00 3.37 7.92
C VAL A 23 0.87 4.48 6.90
N ARG A 24 1.84 5.39 6.87
CA ARG A 24 1.89 6.44 5.84
C ARG A 24 2.61 5.91 4.61
N ILE A 25 1.94 5.90 3.47
CA ILE A 25 2.57 5.62 2.17
C ILE A 25 3.35 6.87 1.74
N LEU A 26 4.64 6.72 1.45
CA LEU A 26 5.50 7.78 0.93
C LEU A 26 5.54 7.76 -0.59
N GLU A 27 5.78 6.58 -1.17
CA GLU A 27 5.82 6.36 -2.62
C GLU A 27 5.20 5.00 -2.96
N ALA A 28 4.57 4.89 -4.13
CA ALA A 28 4.03 3.63 -4.62
C ALA A 28 4.08 3.56 -6.16
N GLU A 29 4.66 2.49 -6.70
CA GLU A 29 4.76 2.21 -8.12
C GLU A 29 4.10 0.86 -8.45
N CYS A 30 3.33 0.81 -9.54
CA CYS A 30 2.72 -0.43 -10.01
C CYS A 30 3.44 -0.92 -11.28
N CYS A 31 4.13 -2.05 -11.16
CA CYS A 31 4.78 -2.77 -12.25
C CYS A 31 3.78 -3.72 -12.93
N ALA A 32 4.24 -4.50 -13.91
CA ALA A 32 3.37 -5.40 -14.68
C ALA A 32 2.83 -6.59 -13.85
N ASP A 33 3.59 -7.00 -12.84
CA ASP A 33 3.42 -8.22 -12.04
C ASP A 33 3.52 -7.99 -10.53
N HIS A 34 3.96 -6.82 -10.07
CA HIS A 34 4.08 -6.46 -8.66
C HIS A 34 3.86 -4.96 -8.40
N ILE A 35 3.85 -4.57 -7.11
CA ILE A 35 3.74 -3.18 -6.66
C ILE A 35 4.90 -2.90 -5.69
N HIS A 36 5.67 -1.85 -5.95
CA HIS A 36 6.65 -1.32 -5.01
C HIS A 36 5.98 -0.26 -4.14
N MET A 37 6.17 -0.33 -2.82
CA MET A 37 5.70 0.69 -1.89
C MET A 37 6.78 1.06 -0.89
N LEU A 38 7.01 2.35 -0.72
CA LEU A 38 7.78 2.92 0.37
C LEU A 38 6.82 3.44 1.42
N GLN A 39 7.04 3.05 2.68
CA GLN A 39 6.16 3.41 3.78
C GLN A 39 6.94 3.92 4.99
N CYS A 40 6.37 4.93 5.66
CA CYS A 40 6.84 5.40 6.94
C CYS A 40 6.09 4.65 8.04
N LEU A 41 6.82 3.86 8.81
CA LEU A 41 6.34 3.29 10.06
C LEU A 41 6.61 4.30 11.17
N SER A 42 5.56 4.96 11.66
CA SER A 42 5.65 5.59 12.97
C SER A 42 5.65 4.48 14.02
N LYS A 43 6.56 4.53 14.99
CA LYS A 43 6.63 3.57 16.11
C LYS A 43 5.41 3.64 17.07
N LEU A 44 4.28 4.19 16.64
CA LEU A 44 3.07 4.34 17.45
C LEU A 44 2.21 3.07 17.50
N SER A 45 2.78 1.90 17.20
CA SER A 45 2.11 0.60 17.28
C SER A 45 3.04 -0.48 17.83
N GLU A 46 3.75 -0.18 18.92
CA GLU A 46 4.11 -1.22 19.91
C GLU A 46 2.98 -1.21 20.96
N ASN A 47 1.81 -1.75 20.59
CA ASN A 47 0.73 -2.08 21.53
C ASN A 47 -0.16 -3.18 20.92
N VAL A 48 0.49 -4.21 20.39
CA VAL A 48 -0.04 -5.59 20.39
C VAL A 48 0.69 -6.33 21.51
#